data_AF-A0A357NCU0-F1
#
_entry.id   AF-A0A357NCU0-F1
#
_cell.length_a   1.000
_cell.length_b   1.000
_cell.length_c   1.000
_cell.angle_alpha   90.00
_cell.angle_beta   90.00
_cell.angle_gamma   90.00
#
_symmetry.space_group_name_H-M   'P 1'
#
loop_
_entity.id
_entity.type
_entity.pdbx_description
1 polymer ?
#
loop_
_entity_poly.entity_id
_entity_poly.type
_entity_poly.pdbx_seq_one_letter_code
_entity_poly.pdbx_strand_id
1 'polypeptide(L)'
;GHRGCRLGITFPEVYEMQIRAIFRAAARLTAEGFHILPEVEIPLTIDVNEMQFFRVRIDGIAQEVMSEFQVKFHYTAGTMIELPRAALLADELA
;
A
#
# COMPACT_ATOMS: atom_id res chain seq x y z
N GLY A 1 16.65 -9.05 -9.30
CA GLY A 1 17.42 -9.15 -8.04
C GLY A 1 16.54 -8.84 -6.85
N HIS A 2 17.15 -8.49 -5.72
CA HIS A 2 16.46 -8.13 -4.47
C HIS A 2 16.07 -6.65 -4.49
N ARG A 3 14.84 -6.37 -4.95
CA ARG A 3 14.27 -5.02 -5.12
C ARG A 3 12.74 -5.09 -5.16
N GLY A 4 12.05 -3.95 -5.16
CA GLY A 4 10.59 -3.87 -5.21
C GLY A 4 9.93 -4.61 -4.06
N CYS A 5 8.81 -5.30 -4.31
CA CYS A 5 8.09 -6.11 -3.32
C CYS A 5 9.02 -7.08 -2.55
N ARG A 6 10.03 -7.66 -3.20
CA ARG A 6 10.95 -8.60 -2.55
C ARG A 6 11.78 -7.95 -1.44
N LEU A 7 12.14 -6.67 -1.63
CA LEU A 7 12.81 -5.89 -0.60
C LEU A 7 11.84 -5.56 0.54
N GLY A 8 10.62 -5.13 0.21
CA GLY A 8 9.57 -4.85 1.19
C GLY A 8 9.11 -6.08 1.97
N ILE A 9 9.30 -7.30 1.45
CA ILE A 9 9.02 -8.54 2.18
C ILE A 9 10.11 -8.83 3.21
N THR A 10 11.39 -8.66 2.85
CA THR A 10 12.50 -8.94 3.76
C THR A 10 12.79 -7.81 4.75
N PHE A 11 12.45 -6.57 4.38
CA PHE A 11 12.57 -5.37 5.21
C PHE A 11 11.24 -4.60 5.22
N PRO A 12 10.19 -5.14 5.86
CA PRO A 12 8.84 -4.54 5.85
C PRO A 12 8.82 -3.10 6.37
N GLU A 13 9.67 -2.78 7.35
CA GLU A 13 9.77 -1.48 7.98
C GLU A 13 10.01 -0.33 6.97
N VAL A 14 10.65 -0.63 5.82
CA VAL A 14 10.88 0.36 4.76
C VAL A 14 9.56 0.78 4.12
N TYR A 15 8.70 -0.18 3.78
CA TYR A 15 7.41 0.10 3.16
C TYR A 15 6.41 0.59 4.22
N GLU A 16 6.44 0.05 5.43
CA GLU A 16 5.58 0.50 6.52
C GLU A 16 5.84 1.98 6.86
N MET A 17 7.10 2.43 6.85
CA MET A 17 7.47 3.84 6.99
C MET A 17 6.87 4.70 5.87
N GLN A 18 7.01 4.27 4.61
CA GLN A 18 6.49 4.99 3.45
C GLN A 18 4.95 5.09 3.46
N ILE A 19 4.27 3.97 3.70
CA ILE A 19 2.81 3.90 3.82
C ILE A 19 2.33 4.84 4.92
N ARG A 20 2.97 4.79 6.10
CA ARG A 20 2.63 5.68 7.21
C ARG A 20 2.83 7.14 6.85
N ALA A 21 3.91 7.49 6.13
CA ALA A 21 4.15 8.85 5.68
C ALA A 21 3.04 9.35 4.73
N ILE A 22 2.66 8.54 3.73
CA ILE A 22 1.58 8.84 2.79
C ILE A 22 0.26 9.07 3.55
N PHE A 23 -0.11 8.14 4.43
CA PHE A 23 -1.39 8.23 5.15
C PHE A 23 -1.42 9.33 6.19
N ARG A 24 -0.31 9.64 6.87
CA ARG A 24 -0.26 10.81 7.77
C ARG A 24 -0.45 12.11 7.01
N ALA A 25 0.13 12.23 5.81
CA ALA A 25 -0.07 13.40 4.95
C ALA A 25 -1.53 13.50 4.50
N ALA A 26 -2.12 12.39 4.05
CA ALA A 26 -3.54 12.33 3.68
C ALA A 26 -4.46 12.71 4.85
N ALA A 27 -4.19 12.17 6.05
CA ALA A 27 -4.97 12.45 7.24
C ALA A 27 -4.91 13.93 7.66
N ARG A 28 -3.72 14.55 7.61
CA ARG A 28 -3.56 15.98 7.90
C ARG A 28 -4.37 16.85 6.94
N LEU A 29 -4.22 16.64 5.64
CA LEU A 29 -4.96 17.38 4.62
C LEU A 29 -6.48 17.13 4.73
N THR A 30 -6.89 15.91 5.10
CA THR A 30 -8.30 15.60 5.36
C THR A 30 -8.84 16.39 6.55
N ALA A 31 -8.06 16.52 7.63
CA ALA A 31 -8.44 17.33 8.80
C ALA A 31 -8.55 18.83 8.46
N GLU A 32 -7.78 19.31 7.48
CA GLU A 32 -7.86 20.67 6.93
C GLU A 32 -9.05 20.87 5.97
N GLY A 33 -9.83 19.82 5.70
CA GLY A 33 -11.04 19.87 4.87
C GLY A 33 -10.81 19.52 3.39
N PHE A 34 -9.61 19.07 3.01
CA PHE A 34 -9.34 18.60 1.66
C PHE A 34 -9.82 17.16 1.45
N HIS A 35 -10.24 16.84 0.22
CA HIS A 35 -10.60 15.49 -0.16
C HIS A 35 -9.41 14.77 -0.80
N ILE A 36 -8.76 13.87 -0.06
CA ILE A 36 -7.57 13.14 -0.51
C ILE A 36 -7.90 11.67 -0.73
N LEU A 37 -7.46 11.13 -1.86
CA LEU A 37 -7.65 9.74 -2.28
C LEU A 37 -6.28 9.11 -2.61
N PRO A 38 -5.47 8.74 -1.61
CA PRO A 38 -4.16 8.14 -1.87
C PRO A 38 -4.30 6.75 -2.50
N GLU A 39 -3.40 6.47 -3.44
CA GLU A 39 -3.26 5.16 -4.08
C GLU A 39 -1.87 4.61 -3.73
N VAL A 40 -1.80 3.42 -3.16
CA VAL A 40 -0.55 2.75 -2.80
C VAL A 40 -0.31 1.59 -3.77
N GLU A 41 0.75 1.68 -4.57
CA GLU A 41 1.05 0.68 -5.60
C GLU A 41 2.32 -0.11 -5.26
N ILE A 42 2.21 -1.45 -5.23
CA ILE A 42 3.33 -2.36 -4.95
C ILE A 42 4.07 -2.76 -6.23
N PRO A 43 5.39 -2.52 -6.33
CA PRO A 43 6.20 -2.86 -7.50
C PRO A 43 6.63 -4.33 -7.55
N LEU A 44 6.78 -4.87 -8.77
CA LEU A 44 7.40 -6.16 -9.08
C LEU A 44 6.74 -7.40 -8.46
N THR A 45 5.47 -7.30 -8.09
CA THR A 45 4.65 -8.45 -7.70
C THR A 45 4.55 -9.45 -8.84
N ILE A 46 4.59 -10.73 -8.50
CA ILE A 46 4.33 -11.84 -9.41
C ILE A 46 3.26 -12.79 -8.88
N ASP A 47 2.93 -12.74 -7.59
CA ASP A 47 2.06 -13.69 -6.91
C ASP A 47 1.06 -13.00 -5.97
N VAL A 48 -0.16 -13.54 -5.86
CA VAL A 48 -1.19 -13.01 -4.97
C VAL A 48 -0.75 -12.97 -3.50
N ASN A 49 0.08 -13.93 -3.07
CA ASN A 49 0.56 -13.97 -1.69
C ASN A 49 1.49 -12.80 -1.36
N GLU A 50 2.28 -12.33 -2.34
CA GLU A 50 3.11 -11.13 -2.17
C GLU A 50 2.22 -9.90 -1.97
N MET A 51 1.15 -9.77 -2.76
CA MET A 51 0.21 -8.64 -2.61
C MET A 51 -0.56 -8.72 -1.28
N GLN A 52 -1.02 -9.91 -0.87
CA GLN A 52 -1.70 -10.11 0.41
C GLN A 52 -0.82 -9.70 1.60
N PHE A 53 0.48 -10.03 1.55
CA PHE A 53 1.44 -9.63 2.58
C PHE A 53 1.49 -8.11 2.79
N PHE A 54 1.43 -7.33 1.71
CA PHE A 54 1.40 -5.86 1.80
C PHE A 54 0.02 -5.33 2.14
N ARG A 55 -1.05 -5.93 1.61
CA ARG A 55 -2.43 -5.49 1.85
C ARG A 55 -2.75 -5.42 3.34
N VAL A 56 -2.40 -6.47 4.10
CA VAL A 56 -2.59 -6.50 5.55
C VAL A 56 -1.90 -5.33 6.26
N ARG A 57 -0.68 -4.98 5.83
CA ARG A 57 0.10 -3.88 6.41
C ARG A 57 -0.45 -2.52 6.04
N ILE A 58 -0.80 -2.33 4.77
CA ILE A 58 -1.40 -1.09 4.29
C ILE A 58 -2.70 -0.82 5.06
N ASP A 59 -3.56 -1.83 5.16
CA ASP A 59 -4.85 -1.69 5.84
C ASP A 59 -4.68 -1.43 7.34
N GLY A 60 -3.74 -2.13 8.00
CA GLY A 60 -3.42 -1.89 9.41
C GLY A 60 -2.93 -0.47 9.67
N ILE A 61 -1.96 0.02 8.88
CA ILE A 61 -1.41 1.37 9.05
C ILE A 61 -2.44 2.44 8.72
N ALA A 62 -3.30 2.24 7.72
CA ALA A 62 -4.39 3.15 7.41
C ALA A 62 -5.34 3.32 8.63
N GLN A 63 -5.73 2.20 9.25
CA GLN A 63 -6.59 2.21 10.44
C GLN A 63 -5.93 2.92 11.61
N GLU A 64 -4.66 2.63 11.90
CA GLU A 64 -3.90 3.29 12.97
C GLU A 64 -3.85 4.81 12.76
N VAL A 65 -3.50 5.25 11.55
CA VAL A 65 -3.37 6.69 11.24
C VAL A 65 -4.73 7.39 11.26
N MET A 66 -5.78 6.78 10.72
CA MET A 66 -7.14 7.33 10.82
C MET A 66 -7.59 7.50 12.27
N SER A 67 -7.28 6.52 13.13
CA SER A 67 -7.57 6.60 14.56
C SER A 67 -6.75 7.67 15.28
N GLU A 68 -5.46 7.81 14.97
CA GLU A 68 -4.57 8.82 15.56
C GLU A 68 -5.03 10.25 15.25
N PHE A 69 -5.44 10.50 14.01
CA PHE A 69 -5.86 11.83 13.54
C PHE A 69 -7.37 12.09 13.69
N GLN A 70 -8.15 11.08 14.11
CA GLN A 70 -9.61 11.15 14.22
C GLN A 70 -10.31 11.57 12.92
N VAL A 71 -9.78 11.13 11.78
CA VAL A 71 -10.33 11.40 10.43
C VAL A 71 -10.60 10.10 9.69
N LYS A 72 -11.44 10.17 8.65
CA LYS A 72 -11.62 9.08 7.69
C LYS A 72 -11.26 9.59 6.29
N PHE A 73 -10.50 8.79 5.56
CA PHE A 73 -10.23 9.00 4.14
C PHE A 73 -10.34 7.67 3.40
N HIS A 74 -10.60 7.71 2.09
CA HIS A 74 -10.59 6.53 1.26
C HIS A 74 -9.20 6.34 0.63
N TYR A 75 -8.77 5.10 0.44
CA TYR A 75 -7.53 4.80 -0.26
C TYR A 75 -7.70 3.52 -1.08
N THR A 76 -6.84 3.36 -2.09
CA THR A 76 -6.70 2.11 -2.83
C THR A 76 -5.30 1.55 -2.60
N ALA A 77 -5.21 0.22 -2.66
CA ALA A 77 -3.93 -0.47 -2.67
C ALA A 77 -3.94 -1.46 -3.81
N GLY A 78 -2.96 -1.33 -4.69
CA GLY A 78 -2.84 -2.10 -5.92
C GLY A 78 -1.40 -2.53 -6.19
N THR A 79 -1.17 -3.05 -7.38
CA THR A 79 0.13 -3.57 -7.77
C THR A 79 0.43 -3.27 -9.23
N MET A 80 1.71 -3.02 -9.53
CA MET A 80 2.16 -2.88 -10.91
C MET A 80 2.13 -4.23 -11.63
N ILE A 81 1.42 -4.31 -12.75
CA ILE A 81 1.49 -5.43 -13.69
C ILE A 81 2.67 -5.19 -14.65
N GLU A 82 3.88 -5.39 -14.14
CA GLU A 82 5.13 -5.10 -14.87
C GLU A 82 6.02 -6.34 -15.10
N LEU A 83 5.57 -7.52 -14.66
CA LEU A 83 6.27 -8.78 -14.84
C LEU A 83 5.39 -9.77 -15.62
N PRO A 84 5.97 -10.58 -16.55
CA PRO A 84 5.18 -11.50 -17.37
C PRO A 84 4.29 -12.45 -16.55
N ARG A 85 4.76 -12.94 -15.40
CA ARG A 85 3.94 -13.80 -14.53
C ARG A 85 2.75 -13.06 -13.92
N ALA A 86 2.91 -11.78 -13.56
CA ALA A 86 1.80 -10.98 -13.03
C ALA A 86 0.68 -10.83 -14.06
N ALA A 87 1.03 -10.66 -15.35
CA ALA A 87 0.04 -10.62 -16.42
C ALA A 87 -0.65 -11.97 -16.64
N LEU A 88 0.08 -13.08 -16.50
CA LEU A 88 -0.47 -14.44 -16.65
C LEU A 88 -1.41 -14.84 -15.50
N LEU A 89 -1.20 -14.28 -14.31
CA LEU A 89 -2.00 -14.54 -13.10
C LEU A 89 -2.80 -13.29 -12.67
N ALA A 90 -3.17 -12.46 -13.64
CA ALA A 90 -3.84 -11.18 -13.36
C ALA A 90 -5.22 -11.39 -12.73
N ASP A 91 -5.88 -12.50 -13.02
CA ASP A 91 -7.16 -12.90 -12.41
C ASP A 91 -7.03 -13.23 -10.93
N GLU A 92 -5.89 -13.77 -10.50
CA GLU A 92 -5.60 -14.02 -9.08
C GLU A 92 -5.17 -12.75 -8.34
N LEU A 93 -4.58 -11.78 -9.05
CA LEU A 93 -4.10 -10.51 -8.47
C LEU A 93 -5.18 -9.41 -8.38
N ALA A 94 -6.31 -9.58 -9.06
CA ALA A 94 -7.40 -8.59 -9.17
C ALA A 94 -8.30 -8.48 -7.93
#